data_AF-A0AAV0S3U0-F1
#
_entry.id   AF-A0AAV0S3U0-F1
#
_cell.length_a   1.000
_cell.length_b   1.000
_cell.length_c   1.000
_cell.angle_alpha   90.00
_cell.angle_beta   90.00
_cell.angle_gamma   90.00
#
_symmetry.space_group_name_H-M   'P 1'
#
loop_
_entity.id
_entity.type
_entity.pdbx_description
1 polymer ?
#
loop_
_entity_poly.entity_id
_entity_poly.type
_entity_poly.pdbx_seq_one_letter_code
_entity_poly.pdbx_strand_id
1 'polypeptide(L)'
;GTTRFKLPQTVSYSEEDVKLAHYIFAEDLPPDEPLVQTMMEVYSRKTLWSLCPDSCVHADVITALACHLTLDELWRDADRGKRVCFLPTEFQVCLPMQDTMDDGGIHWFLAIILVDKKQVQILDSFPSQER
;
A
#
# COMPACT_ATOMS: atom_id res chain seq x y z
N GLY A 1 -1.33 -23.26 -10.45
CA GLY A 1 -0.24 -22.76 -11.31
C GLY A 1 0.34 -21.54 -10.66
N THR A 2 1.50 -21.67 -10.03
CA THR A 2 2.11 -20.61 -9.22
C THR A 2 2.85 -19.66 -10.13
N THR A 3 2.25 -18.51 -10.42
CA THR A 3 2.93 -17.40 -11.08
C THR A 3 3.96 -16.86 -10.10
N ARG A 4 5.24 -17.24 -10.25
CA ARG A 4 6.34 -16.58 -9.55
C ARG A 4 6.36 -15.12 -9.99
N PHE A 5 6.03 -14.21 -9.09
CA PHE A 5 6.31 -12.80 -9.28
C PHE A 5 7.81 -12.65 -9.52
N LYS A 6 8.20 -12.11 -10.69
CA LYS A 6 9.57 -11.65 -10.89
C LYS A 6 9.77 -10.50 -9.93
N LEU A 7 10.69 -10.66 -8.97
CA LEU A 7 11.21 -9.52 -8.21
C LEU A 7 11.67 -8.45 -9.22
N PRO A 8 11.42 -7.16 -8.95
CA PRO A 8 11.81 -6.11 -9.87
C PRO A 8 13.30 -6.21 -10.19
N GLN A 9 13.66 -5.87 -11.42
CA GLN A 9 15.05 -5.56 -11.77
C GLN A 9 15.59 -4.55 -10.75
N THR A 10 16.88 -4.67 -10.37
CA THR A 10 17.56 -3.75 -9.45
C THR A 10 17.20 -2.31 -9.77
N VAL A 11 16.36 -1.71 -8.93
CA VAL A 11 15.98 -0.31 -9.04
C VAL A 11 17.20 0.50 -8.60
N SER A 12 17.74 1.31 -9.49
CA SER A 12 18.78 2.28 -9.12
C SER A 12 18.09 3.51 -8.55
N TYR A 13 18.40 3.83 -7.29
CA TYR A 13 17.93 5.05 -6.64
C TYR A 13 18.92 6.20 -6.90
N SER A 14 18.42 7.42 -7.04
CA SER A 14 19.27 8.61 -7.12
C SER A 14 19.92 8.91 -5.76
N GLU A 15 20.98 9.71 -5.74
CA GLU A 15 21.58 10.18 -4.48
C GLU A 15 20.57 10.99 -3.64
N GLU A 16 19.64 11.69 -4.30
CA GLU A 16 18.56 12.43 -3.65
C GLU A 16 17.55 11.51 -2.98
N ASP A 17 17.14 10.42 -3.64
CA ASP A 17 16.24 9.41 -3.06
C ASP A 17 16.85 8.76 -1.81
N VAL A 18 18.16 8.47 -1.86
CA VAL A 18 18.89 7.90 -0.73
C VAL A 18 18.95 8.88 0.44
N LYS A 19 19.24 10.16 0.18
CA LYS A 19 19.21 11.22 1.21
C LYS A 19 17.82 11.40 1.82
N LEU A 20 16.78 11.36 0.98
CA LEU A 20 15.40 11.45 1.44
C LEU A 20 15.02 10.26 2.32
N ALA A 21 15.40 9.04 1.94
CA ALA A 21 15.17 7.85 2.76
C ALA A 21 15.89 7.97 4.11
N HIS A 22 17.17 8.38 4.12
CA HIS A 22 17.90 8.63 5.37
C HIS A 22 17.22 9.69 6.23
N TYR A 23 16.69 10.75 5.62
CA TYR A 23 15.92 11.75 6.35
C TYR A 23 14.68 11.14 6.96
N ILE A 24 13.83 10.44 6.20
CA ILE A 24 12.56 9.85 6.67
C ILE A 24 12.79 8.85 7.81
N PHE A 25 13.84 8.05 7.72
CA PHE A 25 14.12 6.99 8.70
C PHE A 25 15.13 7.39 9.80
N ALA A 26 15.43 8.68 9.95
CA ALA A 26 16.29 9.17 11.02
C ALA A 26 15.63 8.99 12.41
N GLU A 27 16.32 8.28 13.31
CA GLU A 27 15.84 7.97 14.67
C GLU A 27 15.99 9.15 15.64
N ASP A 28 16.87 10.10 15.34
CA ASP A 28 17.18 11.27 16.15
C ASP A 28 16.26 12.47 15.89
N LEU A 29 15.37 12.37 14.89
CA LEU A 29 14.39 13.39 14.53
C LEU A 29 13.02 13.14 15.18
N PRO A 30 12.16 14.18 15.32
CA PRO A 30 10.86 14.04 15.98
C PRO A 30 9.95 13.01 15.28
N PRO A 31 9.37 12.04 16.02
CA PRO A 31 8.54 10.98 15.44
C PRO A 31 7.18 11.49 14.91
N ASP A 32 6.65 12.56 15.49
CA ASP A 32 5.36 13.14 15.08
C ASP A 32 5.51 14.23 14.00
N GLU A 33 6.71 14.42 13.46
CA GLU A 33 6.95 15.37 12.37
C GLU A 33 6.12 14.99 11.13
N PRO A 34 5.31 15.92 10.57
CA PRO A 34 4.55 15.66 9.36
C PRO A 34 5.49 15.64 8.16
N LEU A 35 5.61 14.48 7.49
CA LEU A 35 6.50 14.31 6.35
C LEU A 35 5.79 14.33 5.00
N VAL A 36 4.55 13.82 4.97
CA VAL A 36 3.73 13.80 3.76
C VAL A 36 2.35 14.35 4.09
N GLN A 37 1.90 15.32 3.30
CA GLN A 37 0.56 15.85 3.38
C GLN A 37 -0.16 15.58 2.06
N THR A 38 -1.30 14.91 2.15
CA THR A 38 -2.23 14.71 1.03
C THR A 38 -3.46 15.58 1.23
N MET A 39 -4.40 15.56 0.28
CA MET A 39 -5.68 16.26 0.47
C MET A 39 -6.53 15.64 1.60
N MET A 40 -6.30 14.38 1.93
CA MET A 40 -7.12 13.63 2.88
C MET A 40 -6.45 13.52 4.25
N GLU A 41 -5.13 13.29 4.28
CA GLU A 41 -4.41 12.86 5.48
C GLU A 41 -3.00 13.47 5.57
N VAL A 42 -2.49 13.51 6.80
CA VAL A 42 -1.11 13.89 7.13
C VAL A 42 -0.39 12.69 7.72
N TYR A 43 0.72 12.30 7.12
CA TYR A 43 1.52 11.15 7.54
C TYR A 43 2.80 11.61 8.25
N SER A 44 2.96 11.13 9.47
CA SER A 44 4.12 11.44 10.32
C SER A 44 5.31 10.54 10.00
N ARG A 45 6.49 10.92 10.49
CA ARG A 45 7.69 10.07 10.50
C ARG A 45 7.42 8.70 11.09
N LYS A 46 6.76 8.64 12.26
CA LYS A 46 6.37 7.40 12.94
C LYS A 46 5.47 6.53 12.06
N THR A 47 4.54 7.12 11.31
CA THR A 47 3.68 6.37 10.39
C THR A 47 4.51 5.74 9.27
N LEU A 48 5.45 6.50 8.69
CA LEU A 48 6.30 6.03 7.59
C LEU A 48 7.35 5.00 8.04
N TRP A 49 7.71 4.94 9.32
CA TRP A 49 8.59 3.87 9.84
C TRP A 49 8.03 2.46 9.66
N SER A 50 6.73 2.29 9.42
CA SER A 50 6.19 0.98 9.04
C SER A 50 6.74 0.45 7.71
N LEU A 51 7.44 1.29 6.94
CA LEU A 51 8.15 0.91 5.71
C LEU A 51 9.57 0.38 5.96
N CYS A 52 10.07 0.44 7.20
CA CYS A 52 11.34 -0.18 7.57
C CYS A 52 11.30 -1.70 7.33
N PRO A 53 12.46 -2.34 7.07
CA PRO A 53 12.54 -3.79 7.02
C PRO A 53 11.91 -4.45 8.26
N ASP A 54 11.31 -5.62 8.05
CA ASP A 54 10.70 -6.45 9.11
C ASP A 54 9.53 -5.81 9.87
N SER A 55 9.04 -4.64 9.43
CA SER A 55 7.85 -3.98 9.98
C SER A 55 6.59 -4.35 9.19
N CYS A 56 5.46 -4.49 9.88
CA CYS A 56 4.17 -4.57 9.20
C CYS A 56 3.77 -3.16 8.72
N VAL A 57 3.44 -3.02 7.44
CA VAL A 57 3.05 -1.73 6.86
C VAL A 57 1.73 -1.27 7.50
N HIS A 58 1.72 -0.02 7.97
CA HIS A 58 0.55 0.58 8.60
C HIS A 58 -0.55 0.85 7.57
N ALA A 59 -1.82 0.71 7.99
CA ALA A 59 -2.99 0.92 7.14
C ALA A 59 -2.98 2.30 6.46
N ASP A 60 -2.61 3.34 7.19
CA ASP A 60 -2.47 4.72 6.71
C ASP A 60 -1.53 4.83 5.50
N VAL A 61 -0.41 4.10 5.51
CA VAL A 61 0.57 4.12 4.41
C VAL A 61 0.01 3.44 3.16
N ILE A 62 -0.74 2.35 3.35
CA ILE A 62 -1.45 1.66 2.25
C ILE A 62 -2.53 2.59 1.68
N THR A 63 -3.30 3.28 2.54
CA THR A 63 -4.29 4.28 2.13
C THR A 63 -3.62 5.43 1.36
N ALA A 64 -2.46 5.93 1.80
CA ALA A 64 -1.71 6.97 1.10
C ALA A 64 -1.36 6.55 -0.34
N LEU A 65 -0.88 5.31 -0.49
CA LEU A 65 -0.54 4.74 -1.78
C LEU A 65 -1.78 4.54 -2.66
N ALA A 66 -2.87 4.03 -2.11
CA ALA A 66 -4.14 3.87 -2.83
C ALA A 66 -4.68 5.22 -3.35
N CYS A 67 -4.64 6.25 -2.52
CA CYS A 67 -5.00 7.61 -2.91
C CYS A 67 -4.10 8.13 -4.04
N HIS A 68 -2.79 7.97 -3.93
CA HIS A 68 -1.83 8.38 -4.96
C HIS A 68 -2.09 7.67 -6.29
N LEU A 69 -2.25 6.34 -6.28
CA LEU A 69 -2.51 5.56 -7.48
C LEU A 69 -3.85 5.93 -8.13
N THR A 70 -4.90 6.19 -7.33
CA THR A 70 -6.19 6.66 -7.85
C THR A 70 -6.07 8.02 -8.53
N LEU A 71 -5.33 8.96 -7.92
CA LEU A 71 -5.11 10.28 -8.53
C LEU A 71 -4.27 10.18 -9.82
N ASP A 72 -3.24 9.35 -9.84
CA ASP A 72 -2.40 9.11 -11.02
C ASP A 72 -3.22 8.49 -12.18
N GLU A 73 -4.09 7.52 -11.90
CA GLU A 73 -5.03 6.97 -12.89
C GLU A 73 -6.03 8.04 -13.40
N LEU A 74 -6.62 8.83 -12.49
CA LEU A 74 -7.54 9.92 -12.86
C LEU A 74 -6.86 10.98 -13.74
N TRP A 75 -5.58 11.28 -13.49
CA TRP A 75 -4.81 12.26 -14.26
C TRP A 75 -4.31 11.72 -15.59
N ARG A 76 -3.99 10.41 -15.67
CA ARG A 76 -3.53 9.76 -16.91
C ARG A 76 -4.64 9.50 -17.92
N ASP A 77 -5.87 9.21 -17.46
CA ASP A 77 -6.88 8.57 -18.31
C ASP A 77 -8.27 9.25 -18.28
N ALA A 78 -8.32 10.57 -18.46
CA ALA A 78 -9.58 11.32 -18.53
C ALA A 78 -10.53 10.86 -19.66
N ASP A 79 -10.00 10.25 -20.73
CA ASP A 79 -10.73 9.94 -21.98
C ASP A 79 -11.02 8.45 -22.23
N ARG A 80 -10.49 7.51 -21.43
CA ARG A 80 -10.76 6.07 -21.61
C ARG A 80 -11.77 5.63 -20.56
N GLY A 81 -12.97 5.24 -21.01
CA GLY A 81 -14.11 4.88 -20.14
C GLY A 81 -13.93 3.74 -19.12
N LYS A 82 -12.71 3.23 -18.88
CA LYS A 82 -12.40 2.29 -17.78
C LYS A 82 -11.64 3.03 -16.69
N ARG A 83 -12.28 3.22 -15.54
CA ARG A 83 -11.66 3.83 -14.36
C ARG A 83 -11.19 2.73 -13.43
N VAL A 84 -9.88 2.69 -13.15
CA VAL A 84 -9.34 1.93 -12.03
C VAL A 84 -9.38 2.84 -10.81
N CYS A 85 -9.92 2.34 -9.70
CA CYS A 85 -9.95 3.05 -8.43
C CYS A 85 -9.33 2.16 -7.36
N PHE A 86 -8.40 2.71 -6.60
CA PHE A 86 -7.80 2.07 -5.45
C PHE A 86 -8.47 2.63 -4.21
N LEU A 87 -9.11 1.75 -3.42
CA LEU A 87 -9.91 2.17 -2.28
C LEU A 87 -9.03 2.23 -1.02
N PRO A 88 -9.25 3.22 -0.14
CA PRO A 88 -8.62 3.29 1.18
C PRO A 88 -8.87 2.03 2.02
N THR A 89 -7.98 1.74 2.97
CA THR A 89 -8.08 0.54 3.83
C THR A 89 -9.34 0.57 4.71
N GLU A 90 -9.89 1.73 5.02
CA GLU A 90 -11.15 1.94 5.75
C GLU A 90 -12.35 1.35 5.02
N PHE A 91 -12.25 1.15 3.69
CA PHE A 91 -13.26 0.44 2.91
C PHE A 91 -13.38 -1.04 3.29
N GLN A 92 -12.48 -1.56 4.13
CA GLN A 92 -12.49 -2.95 4.58
C GLN A 92 -13.79 -3.37 5.29
N VAL A 93 -14.58 -2.43 5.79
CA VAL A 93 -15.90 -2.70 6.38
C VAL A 93 -16.84 -3.37 5.37
N CYS A 94 -16.63 -3.14 4.07
CA CYS A 94 -17.41 -3.71 2.98
C CYS A 94 -16.82 -5.03 2.45
N LEU A 95 -15.49 -5.18 2.51
CA LEU A 95 -14.74 -6.36 2.09
C LEU A 95 -13.52 -6.47 3.00
N PRO A 96 -13.38 -7.48 3.87
CA PRO A 96 -12.18 -7.60 4.68
C PRO A 96 -10.93 -7.59 3.77
N MET A 97 -9.91 -6.83 4.15
CA MET A 97 -8.62 -6.72 3.42
C MET A 97 -7.43 -7.04 4.32
N GLN A 98 -7.70 -7.50 5.53
CA GLN A 98 -6.71 -7.93 6.51
C GLN A 98 -7.20 -9.21 7.20
N ASP A 99 -6.27 -10.12 7.48
CA ASP A 99 -6.51 -11.32 8.28
C ASP A 99 -5.59 -11.34 9.51
N THR A 100 -6.08 -11.94 10.60
CA THR A 100 -5.26 -12.23 11.78
C THR A 100 -4.60 -13.59 11.62
N MET A 101 -3.28 -13.62 11.71
CA MET A 101 -2.46 -14.82 11.64
C MET A 101 -2.49 -15.58 12.97
N ASP A 102 -2.09 -16.86 12.96
CA ASP A 102 -2.12 -17.74 14.14
C ASP A 102 -1.20 -17.25 15.28
N ASP A 103 -0.19 -16.45 14.97
CA ASP A 103 0.71 -15.81 15.93
C ASP A 103 0.18 -14.44 16.44
N GLY A 104 -1.03 -14.06 16.03
CA GLY A 104 -1.62 -12.76 16.32
C GLY A 104 -1.16 -11.63 15.40
N GLY A 105 -0.35 -11.94 14.37
CA GLY A 105 0.08 -10.98 13.35
C GLY A 105 -1.08 -10.51 12.46
N ILE A 106 -0.90 -9.37 11.80
CA ILE A 106 -1.84 -8.85 10.80
C ILE A 106 -1.23 -9.08 9.42
N HIS A 107 -2.02 -9.63 8.51
CA HIS A 107 -1.64 -9.89 7.13
C HIS A 107 -2.55 -9.14 6.15
N TRP A 108 -1.96 -8.45 5.19
CA TRP A 108 -2.67 -7.68 4.17
C TRP A 108 -2.78 -8.46 2.87
N PHE A 109 -3.96 -8.41 2.24
CA PHE A 109 -4.17 -8.95 0.88
C PHE A 109 -4.84 -7.92 -0.03
N LEU A 110 -4.77 -8.15 -1.34
CA LEU A 110 -5.38 -7.27 -2.33
C LEU A 110 -6.63 -7.89 -2.93
N ALA A 111 -7.78 -7.24 -2.73
CA ALA A 111 -9.04 -7.59 -3.39
C ALA A 111 -9.25 -6.76 -4.66
N ILE A 112 -9.45 -7.43 -5.79
CA ILE A 112 -9.73 -6.82 -7.09
C ILE A 112 -11.20 -7.07 -7.46
N ILE A 113 -11.98 -6.00 -7.53
CA ILE A 113 -13.40 -6.05 -7.91
C ILE A 113 -13.54 -5.79 -9.40
N LEU A 114 -13.90 -6.82 -10.16
CA LEU A 114 -14.20 -6.73 -11.59
C LEU A 114 -15.70 -6.50 -11.77
N VAL A 115 -16.12 -5.23 -11.70
CA VAL A 115 -17.53 -4.82 -11.70
C VAL A 115 -18.31 -5.41 -12.87
N ASP A 116 -17.80 -5.27 -14.10
CA ASP A 116 -18.45 -5.78 -15.32
C ASP A 116 -18.66 -7.31 -15.31
N LYS A 117 -17.78 -8.02 -14.59
CA LYS A 117 -17.80 -9.48 -14.48
C LYS A 117 -18.52 -9.98 -13.24
N LYS A 118 -18.95 -9.08 -12.34
CA LYS A 118 -19.51 -9.41 -11.03
C LYS A 118 -18.63 -10.41 -10.26
N GLN A 119 -17.32 -10.22 -10.33
CA GLN A 119 -16.33 -11.13 -9.76
C GLN A 119 -15.39 -10.38 -8.83
N VAL A 120 -14.99 -11.03 -7.74
CA VAL A 120 -13.89 -10.61 -6.88
C VAL A 120 -12.73 -11.59 -7.06
N GLN A 121 -11.53 -11.06 -7.23
CA GLN A 121 -10.29 -11.84 -7.23
C GLN A 121 -9.46 -11.41 -6.02
N ILE A 122 -8.97 -12.39 -5.25
CA ILE A 122 -8.08 -12.14 -4.12
C ILE A 122 -6.67 -12.48 -4.54
N LEU A 123 -5.75 -11.53 -4.37
CA LEU A 123 -4.32 -11.72 -4.50
C LEU A 123 -3.72 -11.70 -3.10
N ASP A 124 -3.26 -12.86 -2.68
CA ASP A 124 -2.66 -13.08 -1.38
C ASP A 124 -1.19 -13.54 -1.58
N SER A 125 -0.26 -12.83 -0.93
CA SER A 125 1.17 -13.15 -0.95
C SER A 125 1.54 -14.20 0.10
N PHE A 126 0.71 -14.40 1.13
CA PHE A 126 0.84 -15.49 2.06
C PHE A 126 0.07 -16.69 1.48
N PRO A 127 0.65 -17.91 1.47
CA PRO A 127 -0.09 -19.07 1.04
C PRO A 127 -1.25 -19.27 2.01
N SER A 128 -2.47 -19.02 1.54
CA SER A 128 -3.67 -19.41 2.26
C SER A 128 -3.54 -20.89 2.58
N GLN A 129 -3.45 -21.23 3.86
CA GLN A 129 -3.75 -22.61 4.23
C GLN A 129 -5.18 -22.83 3.79
N GLU A 130 -5.39 -23.82 2.92
CA GLU A 130 -6.73 -24.27 2.55
C GLU A 130 -7.56 -24.40 3.84
N ARG A 131 -8.55 -23.52 3.99
CA ARG A 131 -9.64 -23.68 4.96
C ARG A 131 -10.90 -24.01 4.19
#